data_AF-A0A519YQY1-F1
#
_entry.id   AF-A0A519YQY1-F1
#
_cell.length_a   1.000
_cell.length_b   1.000
_cell.length_c   1.000
_cell.angle_alpha   90.00
_cell.angle_beta   90.00
_cell.angle_gamma   90.00
#
_symmetry.space_group_name_H-M   'P 1'
#
loop_
_entity.id
_entity.type
_entity.pdbx_description
1 polymer ?
#
loop_
_entity_poly.entity_id
_entity_poly.type
_entity_poly.pdbx_seq_one_letter_code
_entity_poly.pdbx_strand_id
1 'polypeptide(L)'
;MLFTRTYATAGLVKANGMHLLNFNLKDLEFSAPLKGLYVIRVQDTEHLWLREEKLVTFTDLGVITKQNASGEAVVFLNSLRTARPVSGATVRFISTSNQVMGTATTNGQGVARYDSVAGSRLKLGMITATQGSDFTFLSLPKSRVETSRFEVGGLTSNAAHYQAFLYGDRDLYRPGDTIHTNVVVRTDTWAAPPAGLPIKVRLLLPTGKEYASLGEKLSATGAVESRFILPATVMTGLYSLEVLTGNDILLTSQSISVEEFIPDRLKVTVVAKPAVLHSAETVTATVQAQNLFGPPAAGRKFEVEFSLKEKTFSAPKYDDYSFALRSGTGRSASMVSGIAERFQKEVRQGETDASGRGTAAYTLPDVRDLGTLEGVAFATLFDETGRPVNRLATFEVQTQAVMFGIQQVSDLVSTHQEMSLKLAALTPAGKPTQAEAQVQIVRLLWETVLERQGGRLVYNSQKREQVLQNQGVVVDNNSALTFTPTYSGEYEIR
;
A
#
# COMPACT_ATOMS: atom_id res chain seq x y z
N MET A 1 34.38 -7.43 -42.02
CA MET A 1 35.29 -8.03 -41.02
C MET A 1 36.47 -7.08 -40.90
N LEU A 2 36.63 -6.41 -39.76
CA LEU A 2 37.59 -5.30 -39.60
C LEU A 2 38.99 -5.80 -39.19
N PHE A 3 39.03 -6.85 -38.37
CA PHE A 3 40.26 -7.45 -37.86
C PHE A 3 39.96 -8.89 -37.41
N THR A 4 40.94 -9.79 -37.49
CA THR A 4 40.85 -11.14 -36.93
C THR A 4 42.23 -11.65 -36.54
N ARG A 5 42.31 -12.32 -35.39
CA ARG A 5 43.54 -12.87 -34.86
C ARG A 5 43.25 -14.13 -34.05
N THR A 6 44.15 -15.10 -34.17
CA THR A 6 44.11 -16.35 -33.42
C THR A 6 45.03 -16.24 -32.20
N TYR A 7 44.57 -16.74 -31.06
CA TYR A 7 45.33 -16.75 -29.81
C TYR A 7 45.40 -18.18 -29.28
N ALA A 8 46.60 -18.62 -28.89
CA ALA A 8 46.74 -19.86 -28.13
C ALA A 8 46.26 -19.63 -26.69
N THR A 9 45.15 -20.25 -26.31
CA THR A 9 44.53 -20.07 -24.98
C THR A 9 45.47 -20.46 -23.84
N ALA A 10 46.28 -21.50 -24.04
CA ALA A 10 47.28 -21.96 -23.07
C ALA A 10 48.31 -20.87 -22.69
N GLY A 11 48.59 -19.91 -23.58
CA GLY A 11 49.53 -18.82 -23.35
C GLY A 11 48.92 -17.56 -22.71
N LEU A 12 47.60 -17.54 -22.48
CA LEU A 12 46.93 -16.39 -21.89
C LEU A 12 47.13 -16.33 -20.37
N VAL A 13 47.19 -15.11 -19.85
CA VAL A 13 47.34 -14.84 -18.40
C VAL A 13 46.19 -15.50 -17.63
N LYS A 14 46.50 -16.18 -16.52
CA LYS A 14 45.50 -16.80 -15.66
C LYS A 14 45.09 -15.87 -14.53
N ALA A 15 43.79 -15.75 -14.28
CA ALA A 15 43.23 -15.14 -13.07
C ALA A 15 41.97 -15.90 -12.64
N ASN A 16 41.88 -16.22 -11.34
CA ASN A 16 40.75 -16.97 -10.76
C ASN A 16 40.41 -18.28 -11.50
N GLY A 17 41.44 -19.01 -11.94
CA GLY A 17 41.27 -20.26 -12.68
C GLY A 17 40.85 -20.11 -14.14
N MET A 18 40.69 -18.88 -14.66
CA MET A 18 40.33 -18.60 -16.05
C MET A 18 41.50 -17.99 -16.82
N HIS A 19 41.59 -18.31 -18.11
CA HIS A 19 42.49 -17.65 -19.05
C HIS A 19 41.87 -16.33 -19.52
N LEU A 20 42.58 -15.21 -19.33
CA LEU A 20 42.13 -13.88 -19.69
C LEU A 20 42.84 -13.39 -20.94
N LEU A 21 42.05 -13.08 -21.97
CA LEU A 21 42.51 -12.28 -23.10
C LEU A 21 42.36 -10.80 -22.75
N ASN A 22 43.49 -10.12 -22.50
CA ASN A 22 43.47 -8.68 -22.32
C ASN A 22 43.44 -8.02 -23.70
N PHE A 23 42.32 -7.40 -24.03
CA PHE A 23 42.06 -6.88 -25.37
C PHE A 23 42.20 -5.36 -25.39
N ASN A 24 43.30 -4.86 -25.96
CA ASN A 24 43.51 -3.43 -26.15
C ASN A 24 43.18 -3.04 -27.60
N LEU A 25 42.30 -2.06 -27.76
CA LEU A 25 41.90 -1.57 -29.08
C LEU A 25 43.08 -1.00 -29.90
N LYS A 26 44.15 -0.55 -29.23
CA LYS A 26 45.38 -0.07 -29.89
C LYS A 26 46.13 -1.19 -30.64
N ASP A 27 45.98 -2.44 -30.20
CA ASP A 27 46.70 -3.59 -30.75
C ASP A 27 46.03 -4.16 -32.01
N LEU A 28 44.86 -3.60 -32.39
CA LEU A 28 44.05 -4.09 -33.49
C LEU A 28 44.41 -3.47 -34.84
N GLU A 29 45.53 -2.76 -34.93
CA GLU A 29 45.99 -2.04 -36.14
C GLU A 29 44.85 -1.28 -36.84
N PHE A 30 43.94 -0.72 -36.05
CA PHE A 30 42.78 0.00 -36.56
C PHE A 30 43.27 1.30 -37.24
N SER A 31 43.33 1.28 -38.56
CA SER A 31 43.69 2.44 -39.39
C SER A 31 42.49 3.36 -39.65
N ALA A 32 41.28 2.97 -39.26
CA ALA A 32 40.06 3.74 -39.48
C ALA A 32 39.72 4.64 -38.27
N PRO A 33 39.46 5.95 -38.47
CA PRO A 33 39.10 6.90 -37.42
C PRO A 33 37.66 6.76 -36.90
N LEU A 34 36.98 5.67 -37.24
CA LEU A 34 35.57 5.46 -36.90
C LEU A 34 35.48 5.18 -35.40
N LYS A 35 34.68 5.96 -34.69
CA LYS A 35 34.26 5.69 -33.31
C LYS A 35 32.78 5.34 -33.39
N GLY A 36 32.38 4.19 -32.87
CA GLY A 36 31.05 3.67 -33.14
C GLY A 36 30.81 2.29 -32.56
N LEU A 37 30.00 1.52 -33.28
CA LEU A 37 29.52 0.23 -32.84
C LEU A 37 30.35 -0.90 -33.45
N TYR A 38 30.76 -1.85 -32.60
CA TYR A 38 31.56 -3.00 -32.99
C TYR A 38 30.90 -4.28 -32.48
N VAL A 39 30.97 -5.34 -33.27
CA VAL A 39 30.68 -6.69 -32.81
C VAL A 39 32.00 -7.40 -32.60
N ILE A 40 32.29 -7.78 -31.36
CA ILE A 40 33.42 -8.64 -31.03
C ILE A 40 32.89 -10.06 -31.04
N ARG A 41 33.48 -10.90 -31.90
CA ARG A 41 33.22 -12.34 -31.95
C ARG A 41 34.45 -13.08 -31.44
N VAL A 42 34.23 -13.99 -30.49
CA VAL A 42 35.21 -14.98 -30.06
C VAL A 42 34.69 -16.34 -30.48
N GLN A 43 35.53 -17.16 -31.11
CA GLN A 43 35.15 -18.49 -31.57
C GLN A 43 36.33 -19.45 -31.43
N ASP A 44 36.04 -20.71 -31.11
CA ASP A 44 37.02 -21.79 -31.19
C ASP A 44 37.38 -22.05 -32.67
N THR A 45 38.66 -22.34 -32.94
CA THR A 45 39.15 -22.53 -34.31
C THR A 45 38.80 -23.90 -34.90
N GLU A 46 38.57 -24.90 -34.06
CA GLU A 46 38.26 -26.28 -34.46
C GLU A 46 36.76 -26.57 -34.32
N HIS A 47 36.13 -26.01 -33.28
CA HIS A 47 34.73 -26.22 -32.93
C HIS A 47 33.93 -24.95 -33.16
N LEU A 48 33.63 -24.62 -34.43
CA LEU A 48 33.00 -23.34 -34.82
C LEU A 48 31.64 -23.04 -34.16
N TRP A 49 30.98 -24.03 -33.56
CA TRP A 49 29.76 -23.84 -32.77
C TRP A 49 30.02 -23.23 -31.38
N LEU A 50 31.24 -23.34 -30.84
CA LEU A 50 31.69 -22.67 -29.63
C LEU A 50 32.06 -21.23 -29.97
N ARG A 51 31.04 -20.37 -30.07
CA ARG A 51 31.20 -18.95 -30.38
C ARG A 51 30.40 -18.08 -29.43
N GLU A 52 30.94 -16.91 -29.12
CA GLU A 52 30.30 -15.85 -28.36
C GLU A 52 30.43 -14.52 -29.12
N GLU A 53 29.40 -13.69 -29.05
CA GLU A 53 29.37 -12.38 -29.69
C GLU A 53 28.91 -11.31 -28.70
N LYS A 54 29.60 -10.17 -28.72
CA LYS A 54 29.23 -9.02 -27.91
C LYS A 54 29.29 -7.73 -28.71
N LEU A 55 28.23 -6.95 -28.58
CA LEU A 55 28.16 -5.60 -29.09
C LEU A 55 28.90 -4.64 -28.15
N VAL A 56 29.85 -3.86 -28.67
CA VAL A 56 30.64 -2.89 -27.92
C VAL A 56 30.54 -1.55 -28.62
N THR A 57 30.23 -0.50 -27.85
CA THR A 57 30.21 0.88 -28.36
C THR A 57 31.48 1.58 -27.92
N PHE A 58 32.28 2.04 -28.87
CA PHE A 58 33.50 2.81 -28.65
C PHE A 58 33.29 4.24 -29.16
N THR A 59 32.89 5.13 -28.26
CA THR A 59 32.45 6.49 -28.58
C THR A 59 32.85 7.44 -27.46
N ASP A 60 33.02 8.74 -27.75
CA ASP A 60 33.04 9.77 -26.72
C ASP A 60 31.66 10.40 -26.50
N LEU A 61 30.62 9.96 -27.21
CA LEU A 61 29.27 10.53 -27.14
C LEU A 61 28.43 9.81 -26.07
N GLY A 62 28.12 10.52 -24.99
CA GLY A 62 27.17 10.12 -23.97
C GLY A 62 25.79 10.70 -24.24
N VAL A 63 24.77 9.83 -24.33
CA VAL A 63 23.39 10.22 -24.65
C VAL A 63 22.51 10.04 -23.43
N ILE A 64 21.79 11.11 -23.05
CA ILE A 64 20.66 11.03 -22.12
C ILE A 64 19.42 11.49 -22.86
N THR A 65 18.34 10.71 -22.80
CA THR A 65 17.06 11.06 -23.42
C THR A 65 15.96 11.12 -22.38
N LYS A 66 15.14 12.16 -22.45
CA LYS A 66 13.88 12.28 -21.72
C LYS A 66 12.73 12.34 -22.72
N GLN A 67 11.68 11.57 -22.46
CA GLN A 67 10.47 11.57 -23.27
C GLN A 67 9.27 11.83 -22.34
N ASN A 68 8.39 12.75 -22.72
CA ASN A 68 7.15 13.02 -21.98
C ASN A 68 5.97 12.22 -22.56
N ALA A 69 4.79 12.35 -21.93
CA ALA A 69 3.59 11.61 -22.32
C ALA A 69 3.04 12.03 -23.71
N SER A 70 3.29 13.25 -24.17
CA SER A 70 2.90 13.71 -25.52
C SER A 70 3.86 13.22 -26.62
N GLY A 71 4.97 12.58 -26.23
CA GLY A 71 5.94 11.99 -27.14
C GLY A 71 7.09 12.93 -27.56
N GLU A 72 7.11 14.17 -27.05
CA GLU A 72 8.29 15.04 -27.17
C GLU A 72 9.50 14.36 -26.54
N ALA A 73 10.60 14.33 -27.29
CA ALA A 73 11.86 13.78 -26.87
C ALA A 73 12.93 14.88 -26.81
N VAL A 74 13.62 14.96 -25.68
CA VAL A 74 14.76 15.84 -25.45
C VAL A 74 16.01 14.98 -25.27
N VAL A 75 16.99 15.21 -26.11
CA VAL A 75 18.28 14.53 -26.11
C VAL A 75 19.36 15.48 -25.61
N PHE A 76 20.10 15.04 -24.60
CA PHE A 76 21.29 15.71 -24.09
C PHE A 76 22.51 14.88 -24.51
N LEU A 77 23.42 15.51 -25.22
CA LEU A 77 24.64 14.89 -25.73
C LEU A 77 25.87 15.53 -25.09
N ASN A 78 26.61 14.73 -24.33
CA ASN A 78 27.81 15.16 -23.61
C ASN A 78 29.01 14.28 -23.98
N SER A 79 30.21 14.83 -23.90
CA SER A 79 31.45 14.05 -24.01
C SER A 79 31.60 13.15 -22.77
N LEU A 80 31.78 11.85 -22.95
CA LEU A 80 32.01 10.90 -21.84
C LEU A 80 33.34 11.19 -21.12
N ARG A 81 34.35 11.71 -21.83
CA ARG A 81 35.65 12.07 -21.25
C ARG A 81 35.62 13.34 -20.42
N THR A 82 34.87 14.35 -20.87
CA THR A 82 34.95 15.71 -20.29
C THR A 82 33.67 16.17 -19.59
N ALA A 83 32.59 15.41 -19.72
CA ALA A 83 31.22 15.78 -19.31
C ALA A 83 30.70 17.10 -19.93
N ARG A 84 31.41 17.68 -20.90
CA ARG A 84 31.00 18.93 -21.57
C ARG A 84 29.97 18.66 -22.68
N PRO A 85 29.06 19.60 -22.95
CA PRO A 85 28.11 19.46 -24.05
C PRO A 85 28.78 19.32 -25.42
N VAL A 86 28.22 18.47 -26.28
CA VAL A 86 28.67 18.28 -27.67
C VAL A 86 27.73 19.04 -28.59
N SER A 87 28.22 20.12 -29.20
CA SER A 87 27.44 20.93 -30.15
C SER A 87 27.65 20.48 -31.60
N GLY A 88 26.64 20.70 -32.45
CA GLY A 88 26.71 20.41 -33.88
C GLY A 88 26.51 18.94 -34.28
N ALA A 89 26.19 18.05 -33.34
CA ALA A 89 25.95 16.64 -33.60
C ALA A 89 24.58 16.39 -34.21
N THR A 90 24.52 15.49 -35.19
CA THR A 90 23.28 15.07 -35.84
C THR A 90 22.63 13.95 -35.03
N VAL A 91 21.41 14.18 -34.56
CA VAL A 91 20.60 13.23 -33.81
C VAL A 91 19.43 12.77 -34.66
N ARG A 92 19.27 11.46 -34.86
CA ARG A 92 18.12 10.88 -35.58
C ARG A 92 17.22 10.14 -34.61
N PHE A 93 15.92 10.33 -34.77
CA PHE A 93 14.86 9.72 -33.99
C PHE A 93 14.24 8.61 -34.82
N ILE A 94 14.31 7.36 -34.34
CA ILE A 94 13.96 6.17 -35.12
C ILE A 94 12.84 5.41 -34.40
N SER A 95 11.79 5.06 -35.16
CA SER A 95 10.63 4.36 -34.63
C SER A 95 10.95 2.90 -34.27
N THR A 96 10.06 2.26 -33.50
CA THR A 96 10.08 0.81 -33.28
C THR A 96 9.90 -0.02 -34.56
N SER A 97 9.41 0.59 -35.64
CA SER A 97 9.32 0.00 -36.99
C SER A 97 10.54 0.34 -37.88
N ASN A 98 11.63 0.85 -37.29
CA ASN A 98 12.88 1.21 -37.95
C ASN A 98 12.74 2.32 -39.02
N GLN A 99 11.77 3.23 -38.84
CA GLN A 99 11.59 4.40 -39.70
C GLN A 99 12.18 5.65 -39.04
N VAL A 100 12.82 6.51 -39.83
CA VAL A 100 13.35 7.79 -39.33
C VAL A 100 12.18 8.75 -39.16
N MET A 101 11.86 9.08 -37.92
CA MET A 101 10.76 9.97 -37.55
C MET A 101 11.17 11.45 -37.64
N GLY A 102 12.47 11.73 -37.48
CA GLY A 102 13.01 13.08 -37.57
C GLY A 102 14.52 13.11 -37.35
N THR A 103 15.12 14.27 -37.65
CA THR A 103 16.53 14.58 -37.42
C THR A 103 16.64 15.97 -36.80
N ALA A 104 17.54 16.14 -35.83
CA ALA A 104 17.83 17.42 -35.20
C ALA A 104 19.34 17.57 -34.97
N THR A 105 19.82 18.81 -34.89
CA THR A 105 21.22 19.10 -34.56
C THR A 105 21.31 19.62 -33.12
N THR A 106 22.26 19.12 -32.35
CA THR A 106 22.47 19.59 -30.97
C THR A 106 22.94 21.04 -30.95
N ASN A 107 22.31 21.88 -30.14
CA ASN A 107 22.67 23.29 -29.97
C ASN A 107 23.97 23.48 -29.14
N GLY A 108 24.31 24.73 -28.76
CA GLY A 108 25.51 25.03 -27.96
C GLY A 108 25.53 24.39 -26.55
N GLN A 109 24.38 23.92 -26.07
CA GLN A 109 24.23 23.21 -24.79
C GLN A 109 24.15 21.69 -24.99
N GLY A 110 24.46 21.18 -26.18
CA GLY A 110 24.41 19.74 -26.49
C GLY A 110 22.98 19.19 -26.54
N VAL A 111 21.97 20.05 -26.70
CA VAL A 111 20.57 19.65 -26.67
C VAL A 111 20.00 19.56 -28.08
N ALA A 112 19.38 18.42 -28.40
CA ALA A 112 18.53 18.24 -29.57
C ALA A 112 17.11 17.90 -29.12
N ARG A 113 16.11 18.49 -29.76
CA ARG A 113 14.69 18.24 -29.47
C ARG A 113 14.00 17.63 -30.67
N TYR A 114 13.02 16.80 -30.40
CA TYR A 114 12.11 16.27 -31.39
C TYR A 114 10.70 16.25 -30.82
N ASP A 115 9.87 17.10 -31.39
CA ASP A 115 8.44 17.09 -31.12
C ASP A 115 7.84 16.02 -32.02
N SER A 116 7.55 14.85 -31.44
CA SER A 116 6.70 13.89 -32.15
C SER A 116 5.31 14.51 -32.28
N VAL A 117 4.70 14.47 -33.47
CA VAL A 117 3.32 14.92 -33.62
C VAL A 117 2.42 14.01 -32.77
N ALA A 118 1.70 14.60 -31.81
CA ALA A 118 0.68 13.90 -31.04
C ALA A 118 -0.26 13.17 -32.01
N GLY A 119 -0.40 11.85 -31.86
CA GLY A 119 -1.19 11.00 -32.75
C GLY A 119 -0.43 10.27 -33.86
N SER A 120 0.90 10.40 -33.95
CA SER A 120 1.71 9.56 -34.84
C SER A 120 1.59 8.07 -34.47
N ARG A 121 1.34 7.20 -35.45
CA ARG A 121 1.37 5.74 -35.26
C ARG A 121 2.78 5.21 -34.95
N LEU A 122 3.81 6.01 -35.22
CA LEU A 122 5.20 5.64 -35.00
C LEU A 122 5.61 5.96 -33.56
N LYS A 123 5.99 4.92 -32.81
CA LYS A 123 6.54 5.06 -31.46
C LYS A 123 8.06 5.18 -31.55
N LEU A 124 8.64 6.17 -30.86
CA LEU A 124 10.10 6.32 -30.77
C LEU A 124 10.70 5.08 -30.09
N GLY A 125 11.59 4.38 -30.78
CA GLY A 125 12.24 3.16 -30.29
C GLY A 125 13.74 3.31 -30.07
N MET A 126 14.39 4.17 -30.84
CA MET A 126 15.84 4.33 -30.83
C MET A 126 16.25 5.76 -31.20
N ILE A 127 17.37 6.20 -30.63
CA ILE A 127 18.06 7.42 -31.02
C ILE A 127 19.46 7.06 -31.51
N THR A 128 19.93 7.72 -32.56
CA THR A 128 21.34 7.67 -32.98
C THR A 128 21.92 9.08 -32.98
N ALA A 129 23.17 9.24 -32.54
CA ALA A 129 23.87 10.51 -32.59
C ALA A 129 25.20 10.36 -33.34
N THR A 130 25.52 11.32 -34.21
CA THR A 130 26.75 11.34 -35.02
C THR A 130 27.43 12.70 -34.90
N GLN A 131 28.73 12.72 -34.60
CA GLN A 131 29.58 13.91 -34.64
C GLN A 131 30.89 13.58 -35.37
N GLY A 132 31.06 14.08 -36.60
CA GLY A 132 32.21 13.72 -37.43
C GLY A 132 32.27 12.20 -37.66
N SER A 133 33.33 11.55 -37.19
CA SER A 133 33.51 10.08 -37.25
C SER A 133 33.00 9.34 -36.02
N ASP A 134 32.42 10.04 -35.04
CA ASP A 134 31.90 9.46 -33.80
C ASP A 134 30.40 9.17 -33.89
N PHE A 135 30.01 7.98 -33.44
CA PHE A 135 28.65 7.45 -33.54
C PHE A 135 28.26 6.73 -32.25
N THR A 136 27.01 6.94 -31.83
CA THR A 136 26.41 6.18 -30.73
C THR A 136 24.92 5.99 -30.97
N PHE A 137 24.33 5.04 -30.25
CA PHE A 137 22.89 4.79 -30.30
C PHE A 137 22.36 4.51 -28.89
N LEU A 138 21.07 4.79 -28.69
CA LEU A 138 20.35 4.49 -27.46
C LEU A 138 19.03 3.80 -27.80
N SER A 139 18.87 2.55 -27.35
CA SER A 139 17.60 1.83 -27.44
C SER A 139 16.74 2.18 -26.24
N LEU A 140 15.62 2.88 -26.45
CA LEU A 140 14.76 3.36 -25.36
C LEU A 140 14.17 2.22 -24.51
N PRO A 141 13.61 1.13 -25.09
CA PRO A 141 13.03 0.04 -24.30
C PRO A 141 14.03 -0.68 -23.39
N LYS A 142 15.32 -0.72 -23.77
CA LYS A 142 16.37 -1.44 -23.04
C LYS A 142 17.20 -0.56 -22.11
N SER A 143 16.98 0.75 -22.12
CA SER A 143 17.84 1.73 -21.42
C SER A 143 17.04 2.61 -20.45
N ARG A 144 15.86 2.17 -20.00
CA ARG A 144 15.10 2.89 -18.98
C ARG A 144 15.86 2.90 -17.67
N VAL A 145 15.85 4.06 -17.02
CA VAL A 145 16.38 4.21 -15.66
C VAL A 145 15.43 3.53 -14.69
N GLU A 146 16.00 2.75 -13.78
CA GLU A 146 15.31 2.12 -12.66
C GLU A 146 14.80 3.21 -11.71
N THR A 147 13.50 3.19 -11.36
CA THR A 147 12.89 4.22 -10.51
C THR A 147 12.33 3.73 -9.17
N SER A 148 12.47 2.45 -8.80
CA SER A 148 11.91 1.90 -7.54
C SER A 148 12.47 2.59 -6.29
N ARG A 149 13.65 3.21 -6.40
CA ARG A 149 14.27 3.96 -5.30
C ARG A 149 13.81 5.42 -5.19
N PHE A 150 12.88 5.84 -6.05
CA PHE A 150 12.39 7.21 -6.11
C PHE A 150 10.87 7.22 -5.97
N GLU A 151 10.34 8.25 -5.29
CA GLU A 151 8.91 8.51 -5.19
C GLU A 151 8.38 9.10 -6.50
N VAL A 152 8.35 8.28 -7.56
CA VAL A 152 7.80 8.62 -8.88
C VAL A 152 6.37 8.12 -9.06
N GLY A 153 5.79 7.55 -8.00
CA GLY A 153 4.39 7.14 -7.97
C GLY A 153 3.45 8.34 -7.97
N GLY A 154 2.19 8.07 -8.23
CA GLY A 154 1.17 9.10 -8.31
C GLY A 154 0.18 8.81 -9.43
N LEU A 155 -0.80 9.69 -9.52
CA LEU A 155 -1.88 9.57 -10.48
C LEU A 155 -1.38 9.92 -11.88
N THR A 156 -1.43 8.95 -12.79
CA THR A 156 -1.18 9.19 -14.22
C THR A 156 -2.50 9.37 -14.94
N SER A 157 -2.64 10.47 -15.67
CA SER A 157 -3.83 10.70 -16.49
C SER A 157 -3.96 9.63 -17.58
N ASN A 158 -5.20 9.22 -17.84
CA ASN A 158 -5.53 8.38 -18.99
C ASN A 158 -5.83 9.23 -20.23
N ALA A 159 -5.99 8.58 -21.38
CA ALA A 159 -6.23 9.27 -22.65
C ALA A 159 -7.52 10.12 -22.68
N ALA A 160 -8.46 9.91 -21.76
CA ALA A 160 -9.68 10.69 -21.65
C ALA A 160 -9.56 11.90 -20.71
N HIS A 161 -8.47 12.02 -19.93
CA HIS A 161 -8.29 13.07 -18.92
C HIS A 161 -9.43 13.16 -17.89
N TYR A 162 -10.08 12.02 -17.63
CA TYR A 162 -11.13 11.86 -16.63
C TYR A 162 -10.76 10.79 -15.63
N GLN A 163 -11.23 10.94 -14.41
CA GLN A 163 -11.08 9.99 -13.32
C GLN A 163 -12.44 9.69 -12.75
N ALA A 164 -12.72 8.42 -12.47
CA ALA A 164 -14.00 8.00 -11.91
C ALA A 164 -13.80 7.39 -10.52
N PHE A 165 -14.62 7.82 -9.58
CA PHE A 165 -14.81 7.16 -8.30
C PHE A 165 -16.13 6.41 -8.34
N LEU A 166 -16.07 5.10 -8.15
CA LEU A 166 -17.19 4.17 -8.19
C LEU A 166 -17.38 3.59 -6.80
N TYR A 167 -18.64 3.54 -6.33
CA TYR A 167 -19.01 2.85 -5.10
C TYR A 167 -20.43 2.30 -5.20
N GLY A 168 -20.64 1.11 -4.62
CA GLY A 168 -21.95 0.49 -4.47
C GLY A 168 -22.61 0.80 -3.12
N ASP A 169 -23.86 0.36 -2.94
CA ASP A 169 -24.52 0.33 -1.64
C ASP A 169 -23.93 -0.73 -0.69
N ARG A 170 -23.33 -1.79 -1.27
CA ARG A 170 -22.65 -2.89 -0.57
C ARG A 170 -21.69 -3.62 -1.52
N ASP A 171 -20.89 -4.52 -0.98
CA ASP A 171 -19.93 -5.35 -1.70
C ASP A 171 -20.37 -6.83 -1.81
N LEU A 172 -21.46 -7.22 -1.13
CA LEU A 172 -22.02 -8.57 -1.13
C LEU A 172 -23.54 -8.58 -1.42
N TYR A 173 -23.93 -9.36 -2.41
CA TYR A 173 -25.31 -9.53 -2.89
C TYR A 173 -25.69 -11.00 -2.95
N ARG A 174 -26.99 -11.27 -3.09
CA ARG A 174 -27.54 -12.60 -3.35
C ARG A 174 -28.13 -12.67 -4.76
N PRO A 175 -28.24 -13.87 -5.36
CA PRO A 175 -29.11 -14.06 -6.51
C PRO A 175 -30.52 -13.52 -6.22
N GLY A 176 -31.07 -12.70 -7.13
CA GLY A 176 -32.34 -11.99 -6.93
C GLY A 176 -32.22 -10.56 -6.41
N ASP A 177 -31.06 -10.15 -5.88
CA ASP A 177 -30.86 -8.79 -5.41
C ASP A 177 -30.73 -7.77 -6.57
N THR A 178 -30.90 -6.49 -6.25
CA THR A 178 -30.51 -5.38 -7.12
C THR A 178 -29.25 -4.73 -6.59
N ILE A 179 -28.25 -4.58 -7.46
CA ILE A 179 -27.02 -3.83 -7.19
C ILE A 179 -27.30 -2.36 -7.47
N HIS A 180 -27.01 -1.48 -6.52
CA HIS A 180 -27.07 -0.03 -6.69
C HIS A 180 -25.66 0.55 -6.71
N THR A 181 -25.41 1.48 -7.63
CA THR A 181 -24.07 2.01 -7.89
C THR A 181 -24.13 3.52 -8.07
N ASN A 182 -23.09 4.20 -7.60
CA ASN A 182 -22.87 5.62 -7.79
C ASN A 182 -21.49 5.85 -8.39
N VAL A 183 -21.42 6.74 -9.38
CA VAL A 183 -20.19 7.13 -10.05
C VAL A 183 -20.04 8.64 -9.95
N VAL A 184 -18.86 9.11 -9.56
CA VAL A 184 -18.46 10.52 -9.62
C VAL A 184 -17.23 10.65 -10.50
N VAL A 185 -17.32 11.48 -11.53
CA VAL A 185 -16.24 11.71 -12.49
C VAL A 185 -15.65 13.11 -12.30
N ARG A 186 -14.33 13.23 -12.39
CA ARG A 186 -13.58 14.49 -12.32
C ARG A 186 -12.57 14.58 -13.45
N THR A 187 -12.23 15.80 -13.86
CA THR A 187 -11.06 16.07 -14.70
C THR A 187 -9.78 15.93 -13.88
N ASP A 188 -8.62 15.94 -14.54
CA ASP A 188 -7.32 15.96 -13.87
C ASP A 188 -7.11 17.17 -12.93
N THR A 189 -7.88 18.25 -13.13
CA THR A 189 -7.89 19.45 -12.28
C THR A 189 -8.97 19.43 -11.20
N TRP A 190 -9.61 18.28 -10.96
CA TRP A 190 -10.70 18.09 -10.00
C TRP A 190 -11.98 18.89 -10.29
N ALA A 191 -12.16 19.34 -11.53
CA ALA A 191 -13.41 19.97 -11.96
C ALA A 191 -14.45 18.91 -12.36
N ALA A 192 -15.73 19.27 -12.28
CA ALA A 192 -16.80 18.45 -12.85
C ALA A 192 -16.71 18.45 -14.38
N PRO A 193 -16.84 17.31 -15.06
CA PRO A 193 -16.98 17.26 -16.51
C PRO A 193 -18.24 17.98 -16.99
N PRO A 194 -18.34 18.28 -18.30
CA PRO A 194 -19.56 18.83 -18.89
C PRO A 194 -20.78 17.95 -18.59
N ALA A 195 -21.89 18.60 -18.21
CA ALA A 195 -23.16 17.91 -18.01
C ALA A 195 -23.57 17.14 -19.29
N GLY A 196 -24.11 15.94 -19.11
CA GLY A 196 -24.54 15.08 -20.21
C GLY A 196 -23.43 14.27 -20.87
N LEU A 197 -22.17 14.36 -20.38
CA LEU A 197 -21.07 13.52 -20.88
C LEU A 197 -21.46 12.04 -20.79
N PRO A 198 -21.45 11.28 -21.91
CA PRO A 198 -21.82 9.88 -21.91
C PRO A 198 -20.70 9.01 -21.33
N ILE A 199 -21.07 8.14 -20.40
CA ILE A 199 -20.23 7.08 -19.84
C ILE A 199 -20.93 5.73 -20.00
N LYS A 200 -20.19 4.64 -19.78
CA LYS A 200 -20.74 3.29 -19.67
C LYS A 200 -20.46 2.75 -18.28
N VAL A 201 -21.48 2.25 -17.60
CA VAL A 201 -21.33 1.47 -16.37
C VAL A 201 -21.60 0.01 -16.74
N ARG A 202 -20.56 -0.83 -16.67
CA ARG A 202 -20.59 -2.21 -17.14
C ARG A 202 -20.38 -3.18 -15.99
N LEU A 203 -21.22 -4.19 -15.92
CA LEU A 203 -21.06 -5.31 -15.00
C LEU A 203 -20.57 -6.54 -15.78
N LEU A 204 -19.48 -7.15 -15.32
CA LEU A 204 -18.94 -8.41 -15.82
C LEU A 204 -19.25 -9.54 -14.85
N LEU A 205 -19.62 -10.68 -15.39
CA LEU A 205 -19.76 -11.95 -14.68
C LEU A 205 -18.40 -12.44 -14.16
N PRO A 206 -18.38 -13.38 -13.19
CA PRO A 206 -17.15 -14.05 -12.75
C PRO A 206 -16.36 -14.75 -13.87
N THR A 207 -17.01 -15.08 -14.98
CA THR A 207 -16.34 -15.61 -16.18
C THR A 207 -15.61 -14.55 -17.02
N GLY A 208 -15.71 -13.27 -16.65
CA GLY A 208 -15.24 -12.12 -17.43
C GLY A 208 -16.18 -11.72 -18.58
N LYS A 209 -17.27 -12.47 -18.82
CA LYS A 209 -18.28 -12.10 -19.82
C LYS A 209 -19.11 -10.91 -19.35
N GLU A 210 -19.49 -10.06 -20.29
CA GLU A 210 -20.40 -8.95 -20.00
C GLU A 210 -21.77 -9.48 -19.55
N TYR A 211 -22.20 -9.04 -18.37
CA TYR A 211 -23.57 -9.24 -17.89
C TYR A 211 -24.50 -8.18 -18.50
N ALA A 212 -24.14 -6.91 -18.32
CA ALA A 212 -24.85 -5.78 -18.88
C ALA A 212 -23.92 -4.55 -18.94
N SER A 213 -24.18 -3.67 -19.90
CA SER A 213 -23.50 -2.38 -20.06
C SER A 213 -24.54 -1.28 -20.22
N LEU A 214 -24.58 -0.35 -19.26
CA LEU A 214 -25.54 0.74 -19.19
C LEU A 214 -24.89 2.01 -19.72
N GLY A 215 -25.47 2.60 -20.76
CA GLY A 215 -25.07 3.90 -21.28
C GLY A 215 -25.70 5.02 -20.46
N GLU A 216 -24.90 5.73 -19.69
CA GLU A 216 -25.33 6.73 -18.72
C GLU A 216 -24.82 8.12 -19.09
N LYS A 217 -25.46 9.16 -18.54
CA LYS A 217 -25.05 10.55 -18.75
C LYS A 217 -24.80 11.22 -17.42
N LEU A 218 -23.64 11.87 -17.30
CA LEU A 218 -23.28 12.59 -16.08
C LEU A 218 -24.21 13.78 -15.83
N SER A 219 -24.53 14.02 -14.57
CA SER A 219 -25.18 15.23 -14.09
C SER A 219 -24.25 16.45 -14.20
N ALA A 220 -24.78 17.65 -13.89
CA ALA A 220 -23.97 18.86 -13.80
C ALA A 220 -22.89 18.82 -12.71
N THR A 221 -23.04 17.95 -11.71
CA THR A 221 -22.02 17.72 -10.67
C THR A 221 -21.02 16.62 -11.05
N GLY A 222 -21.11 16.09 -12.27
CA GLY A 222 -20.26 15.01 -12.77
C GLY A 222 -20.59 13.65 -12.17
N ALA A 223 -21.83 13.42 -11.70
CA ALA A 223 -22.23 12.18 -11.04
C ALA A 223 -23.32 11.44 -11.80
N VAL A 224 -23.44 10.13 -11.60
CA VAL A 224 -24.57 9.32 -12.07
C VAL A 224 -24.80 8.11 -11.17
N GLU A 225 -26.04 7.66 -11.11
CA GLU A 225 -26.45 6.44 -10.42
C GLU A 225 -26.93 5.40 -11.44
N SER A 226 -26.65 4.12 -11.16
CA SER A 226 -27.11 3.00 -12.00
C SER A 226 -27.49 1.80 -11.14
N ARG A 227 -28.30 0.91 -11.71
CA ARG A 227 -28.72 -0.33 -11.05
C ARG A 227 -28.64 -1.55 -11.95
N PHE A 228 -28.23 -2.69 -11.39
CA PHE A 228 -28.22 -3.98 -12.06
C PHE A 228 -29.13 -4.94 -11.29
N ILE A 229 -30.20 -5.39 -11.92
CA ILE A 229 -31.12 -6.38 -11.34
C ILE A 229 -30.55 -7.76 -11.62
N LEU A 230 -30.29 -8.55 -10.58
CA LEU A 230 -29.79 -9.92 -10.71
C LEU A 230 -30.96 -10.91 -10.67
N PRO A 231 -31.08 -11.86 -11.62
CA PRO A 231 -32.08 -12.91 -11.51
C PRO A 231 -31.74 -13.87 -10.36
N ALA A 232 -32.74 -14.57 -9.84
CA ALA A 232 -32.54 -15.61 -8.81
C ALA A 232 -31.68 -16.79 -9.30
N THR A 233 -31.52 -16.94 -10.62
CA THR A 233 -30.69 -17.97 -11.26
C THR A 233 -29.31 -17.47 -11.66
N VAL A 234 -28.93 -16.24 -11.25
CA VAL A 234 -27.61 -15.69 -11.59
C VAL A 234 -26.50 -16.53 -10.96
N MET A 235 -25.38 -16.65 -11.64
CA MET A 235 -24.21 -17.38 -11.14
C MET A 235 -23.63 -16.69 -9.91
N THR A 236 -23.18 -17.46 -8.92
CA THR A 236 -22.46 -16.91 -7.77
C THR A 236 -20.98 -16.64 -8.09
N GLY A 237 -20.32 -15.84 -7.25
CA GLY A 237 -18.89 -15.53 -7.33
C GLY A 237 -18.59 -14.04 -7.43
N LEU A 238 -17.37 -13.72 -7.88
CA LEU A 238 -16.85 -12.36 -7.94
C LEU A 238 -17.14 -11.69 -9.29
N TYR A 239 -17.94 -10.65 -9.28
CA TYR A 239 -18.27 -9.81 -10.42
C TYR A 239 -17.34 -8.60 -10.49
N SER A 240 -17.18 -8.01 -11.68
CA SER A 240 -16.41 -6.77 -11.88
C SER A 240 -17.32 -5.68 -12.42
N LEU A 241 -17.43 -4.58 -11.68
CA LEU A 241 -18.12 -3.36 -12.08
C LEU A 241 -17.10 -2.38 -12.65
N GLU A 242 -17.34 -1.89 -13.86
CA GLU A 242 -16.42 -1.05 -14.60
C GLU A 242 -17.11 0.25 -15.04
N VAL A 243 -16.35 1.35 -15.00
CA VAL A 243 -16.77 2.62 -15.58
C VAL A 243 -15.88 2.93 -16.77
N LEU A 244 -16.48 3.13 -17.92
CA LEU A 244 -15.79 3.48 -19.15
C LEU A 244 -16.33 4.80 -19.71
N THR A 245 -15.53 5.49 -20.50
CA THR A 245 -16.03 6.57 -21.36
C THR A 245 -16.91 6.01 -22.48
N GLY A 246 -17.66 6.89 -23.18
CA GLY A 246 -18.44 6.50 -24.36
C GLY A 246 -17.62 5.82 -25.49
N ASN A 247 -16.30 6.06 -25.55
CA ASN A 247 -15.35 5.44 -26.48
C ASN A 247 -14.48 4.33 -25.85
N ASP A 248 -14.97 3.69 -24.79
CA ASP A 248 -14.40 2.47 -24.18
C ASP A 248 -13.00 2.66 -23.56
N ILE A 249 -12.71 3.86 -23.06
CA ILE A 249 -11.55 4.09 -22.18
C ILE A 249 -11.99 3.74 -20.76
N LEU A 250 -11.39 2.71 -20.17
CA LEU A 250 -11.62 2.33 -18.78
C LEU A 250 -11.14 3.45 -17.84
N LEU A 251 -12.05 3.95 -17.01
CA LEU A 251 -11.77 4.98 -16.01
C LEU A 251 -11.50 4.37 -14.63
N THR A 252 -12.28 3.37 -14.23
CA THR A 252 -12.10 2.65 -12.96
C THR A 252 -12.84 1.30 -12.97
N SER A 253 -12.50 0.42 -12.03
CA SER A 253 -13.22 -0.82 -11.77
C SER A 253 -13.25 -1.19 -10.29
N GLN A 254 -14.29 -1.92 -9.88
CA GLN A 254 -14.50 -2.42 -8.52
C GLN A 254 -15.09 -3.83 -8.56
N SER A 255 -14.65 -4.72 -7.68
CA SER A 255 -15.25 -6.06 -7.55
C SER A 255 -16.40 -6.09 -6.56
N ILE A 256 -17.41 -6.91 -6.84
CA ILE A 256 -18.55 -7.20 -5.94
C ILE A 256 -18.79 -8.71 -5.90
N SER A 257 -19.24 -9.25 -4.77
CA SER A 257 -19.51 -10.68 -4.59
C SER A 257 -21.02 -10.95 -4.64
N VAL A 258 -21.41 -12.01 -5.35
CA VAL A 258 -22.79 -12.50 -5.37
C VAL A 258 -22.78 -13.94 -4.85
N GLU A 259 -23.36 -14.18 -3.68
CA GLU A 259 -23.31 -15.49 -3.02
C GLU A 259 -24.68 -15.92 -2.50
N GLU A 260 -24.90 -17.23 -2.45
CA GLU A 260 -26.06 -17.79 -1.75
C GLU A 260 -25.75 -18.00 -0.26
N PHE A 261 -26.75 -17.75 0.58
CA PHE A 261 -26.69 -18.09 2.00
C PHE A 261 -27.89 -19.00 2.32
N ILE A 262 -27.65 -20.08 3.07
CA ILE A 262 -28.71 -20.96 3.54
C ILE A 262 -29.24 -20.38 4.86
N PRO A 263 -30.56 -20.34 5.13
CA PRO A 263 -31.07 -19.92 6.44
C PRO A 263 -30.56 -20.84 7.56
N ASP A 264 -30.29 -20.29 8.74
CA ASP A 264 -29.94 -21.09 9.93
C ASP A 264 -31.11 -22.03 10.29
N ARG A 265 -30.81 -23.22 10.85
CA ARG A 265 -31.82 -24.15 11.39
C ARG A 265 -31.94 -24.09 12.91
N LEU A 266 -31.01 -23.41 13.57
CA LEU A 266 -30.91 -23.29 15.02
C LEU A 266 -31.06 -21.84 15.45
N LYS A 267 -31.81 -21.61 16.53
CA LYS A 267 -31.74 -20.38 17.31
C LYS A 267 -30.69 -20.58 18.39
N VAL A 268 -29.60 -19.83 18.31
CA VAL A 268 -28.52 -19.85 19.29
C VAL A 268 -28.47 -18.51 20.01
N THR A 269 -28.27 -18.53 21.33
CA THR A 269 -27.88 -17.38 22.13
C THR A 269 -26.63 -17.73 22.93
N VAL A 270 -25.77 -16.74 23.16
CA VAL A 270 -24.62 -16.86 24.05
C VAL A 270 -24.63 -15.68 25.00
N VAL A 271 -24.33 -15.93 26.27
CA VAL A 271 -24.20 -14.89 27.31
C VAL A 271 -22.92 -15.15 28.09
N ALA A 272 -22.07 -14.13 28.23
CA ALA A 272 -20.87 -14.18 29.05
C ALA A 272 -21.15 -13.48 30.40
N LYS A 273 -20.85 -14.15 31.51
CA LYS A 273 -20.98 -13.58 32.87
C LYS A 273 -19.76 -13.87 33.75
N PRO A 274 -19.38 -12.93 34.65
CA PRO A 274 -19.98 -11.61 34.84
C PRO A 274 -19.73 -10.67 33.64
N ALA A 275 -20.45 -9.54 33.56
CA ALA A 275 -20.36 -8.62 32.42
C ALA A 275 -19.13 -7.69 32.51
N VAL A 276 -18.57 -7.53 33.70
CA VAL A 276 -17.35 -6.77 33.99
C VAL A 276 -16.44 -7.70 34.78
N LEU A 277 -15.17 -7.77 34.38
CA LEU A 277 -14.14 -8.58 35.02
C LEU A 277 -12.87 -7.78 35.30
N HIS A 278 -12.07 -8.29 36.21
CA HIS A 278 -10.72 -7.84 36.52
C HIS A 278 -9.67 -8.91 36.17
N SER A 279 -8.39 -8.55 36.30
CA SER A 279 -7.27 -9.46 36.08
C SER A 279 -7.42 -10.75 36.88
N ALA A 280 -7.09 -11.89 36.27
CA ALA A 280 -7.19 -13.24 36.86
C ALA A 280 -8.61 -13.73 37.23
N GLU A 281 -9.68 -12.99 36.91
CA GLU A 281 -11.06 -13.46 37.12
C GLU A 281 -11.53 -14.38 35.99
N THR A 282 -12.54 -15.23 36.29
CA THR A 282 -13.11 -16.19 35.33
C THR A 282 -14.45 -15.71 34.79
N VAL A 283 -14.58 -15.72 33.46
CA VAL A 283 -15.85 -15.54 32.75
C VAL A 283 -16.41 -16.90 32.33
N THR A 284 -17.73 -17.07 32.44
CA THR A 284 -18.44 -18.23 31.90
C THR A 284 -19.35 -17.81 30.76
N ALA A 285 -19.11 -18.36 29.57
CA ALA A 285 -20.01 -18.28 28.44
C ALA A 285 -21.06 -19.40 28.52
N THR A 286 -22.34 -19.03 28.56
CA THR A 286 -23.47 -19.97 28.49
C THR A 286 -24.06 -19.91 27.08
N VAL A 287 -24.03 -21.03 26.37
CA VAL A 287 -24.67 -21.23 25.06
C VAL A 287 -26.04 -21.87 25.28
N GLN A 288 -27.07 -21.32 24.65
CA GLN A 288 -28.42 -21.90 24.62
C GLN A 288 -28.84 -22.11 23.17
N ALA A 289 -29.22 -23.34 22.85
CA ALA A 289 -29.57 -23.77 21.51
C ALA A 289 -30.98 -24.33 21.45
N GLN A 290 -31.74 -23.91 20.44
CA GLN A 290 -33.08 -24.38 20.17
C GLN A 290 -33.21 -24.65 18.67
N ASN A 291 -33.87 -25.75 18.30
CA ASN A 291 -34.24 -25.95 16.90
C ASN A 291 -35.28 -24.89 16.52
N LEU A 292 -35.17 -24.28 15.34
CA LEU A 292 -36.15 -23.26 14.92
C LEU A 292 -37.57 -23.81 14.75
N PHE A 293 -37.71 -25.14 14.66
CA PHE A 293 -39.00 -25.84 14.68
C PHE A 293 -39.51 -26.19 16.09
N GLY A 294 -38.83 -25.75 17.17
CA GLY A 294 -39.37 -25.77 18.54
C GLY A 294 -38.51 -26.45 19.63
N PRO A 295 -38.15 -27.73 19.52
CA PRO A 295 -37.53 -28.46 20.65
C PRO A 295 -36.10 -27.98 20.94
N PRO A 296 -35.60 -28.15 22.18
CA PRO A 296 -34.20 -27.90 22.51
C PRO A 296 -33.25 -28.65 21.59
N ALA A 297 -32.15 -28.01 21.20
CA ALA A 297 -31.14 -28.64 20.36
C ALA A 297 -30.10 -29.32 21.26
N ALA A 298 -30.45 -30.51 21.76
CA ALA A 298 -29.59 -31.34 22.61
C ALA A 298 -28.50 -32.08 21.82
N GLY A 299 -27.36 -32.38 22.47
CA GLY A 299 -26.26 -33.14 21.89
C GLY A 299 -25.55 -32.44 20.71
N ARG A 300 -25.68 -31.10 20.60
CA ARG A 300 -25.03 -30.32 19.55
C ARG A 300 -23.64 -29.93 20.00
N LYS A 301 -22.64 -30.22 19.15
CA LYS A 301 -21.27 -29.79 19.37
C LYS A 301 -21.17 -28.27 19.28
N PHE A 302 -20.47 -27.68 20.23
CA PHE A 302 -20.15 -26.26 20.21
C PHE A 302 -18.67 -26.03 20.50
N GLU A 303 -18.19 -24.88 20.02
CA GLU A 303 -16.89 -24.32 20.36
C GLU A 303 -17.11 -22.88 20.83
N VAL A 304 -16.38 -22.45 21.85
CA VAL A 304 -16.31 -21.05 22.27
C VAL A 304 -14.85 -20.62 22.20
N GLU A 305 -14.56 -19.70 21.29
CA GLU A 305 -13.29 -18.99 21.23
C GLU A 305 -13.37 -17.74 22.11
N PHE A 306 -12.48 -17.65 23.09
CA PHE A 306 -12.29 -16.47 23.93
C PHE A 306 -11.13 -15.65 23.38
N SER A 307 -11.34 -14.34 23.26
CA SER A 307 -10.31 -13.40 22.84
C SER A 307 -10.44 -12.07 23.58
N LEU A 308 -9.33 -11.34 23.66
CA LEU A 308 -9.27 -10.00 24.21
C LEU A 308 -8.87 -9.02 23.10
N LYS A 309 -9.48 -7.85 23.10
CA LYS A 309 -9.07 -6.73 22.26
C LYS A 309 -9.16 -5.43 23.06
N GLU A 310 -8.44 -4.41 22.60
CA GLU A 310 -8.55 -3.07 23.18
C GLU A 310 -9.96 -2.52 22.99
N LYS A 311 -10.49 -1.87 24.03
CA LYS A 311 -11.73 -1.12 23.98
C LYS A 311 -11.40 0.34 24.29
N THR A 312 -11.67 1.22 23.33
CA THR A 312 -11.49 2.66 23.55
C THR A 312 -12.38 3.11 24.70
N PHE A 313 -11.76 3.66 25.75
CA PHE A 313 -12.46 4.32 26.83
C PHE A 313 -12.87 5.72 26.39
N SER A 314 -14.15 6.07 26.60
CA SER A 314 -14.68 7.41 26.37
C SER A 314 -15.60 7.82 27.52
N ALA A 315 -15.58 9.10 27.85
CA ALA A 315 -16.43 9.68 28.88
C ALA A 315 -17.20 10.88 28.29
N PRO A 316 -18.55 10.87 28.26
CA PRO A 316 -19.34 11.89 27.54
C PRO A 316 -19.11 13.35 27.96
N LYS A 317 -18.58 13.60 29.16
CA LYS A 317 -18.25 14.96 29.65
C LYS A 317 -16.81 15.40 29.34
N TYR A 318 -16.06 14.54 28.67
CA TYR A 318 -14.63 14.69 28.36
C TYR A 318 -14.38 14.19 26.92
N ASP A 319 -15.28 14.54 26.00
CA ASP A 319 -15.19 14.18 24.59
C ASP A 319 -14.00 14.84 23.87
N ASP A 320 -13.49 15.94 24.44
CA ASP A 320 -12.26 16.61 24.06
C ASP A 320 -11.01 16.07 24.78
N TYR A 321 -11.07 14.93 25.48
CA TYR A 321 -9.91 14.27 26.11
C TYR A 321 -9.54 12.95 25.42
N SER A 322 -8.24 12.67 25.37
CA SER A 322 -7.71 11.34 25.05
C SER A 322 -7.40 10.57 26.32
N PHE A 323 -7.88 9.33 26.41
CA PHE A 323 -7.51 8.36 27.44
C PHE A 323 -6.74 7.17 26.85
N ALA A 324 -6.22 7.34 25.64
CA ALA A 324 -5.53 6.27 24.91
C ALA A 324 -4.22 5.90 25.60
N LEU A 325 -3.98 4.61 25.75
CA LEU A 325 -2.70 4.10 26.26
C LEU A 325 -1.74 3.85 25.11
N ARG A 326 -0.60 4.52 25.13
CA ARG A 326 0.53 4.17 24.27
C ARG A 326 1.40 3.17 25.04
N SER A 327 1.04 1.89 25.00
CA SER A 327 1.90 0.82 25.54
C SER A 327 3.17 0.72 24.67
N GLY A 328 4.22 1.43 25.08
CA GLY A 328 5.46 1.54 24.32
C GLY A 328 6.34 0.29 24.44
N THR A 329 6.44 -0.48 23.36
CA THR A 329 7.73 -1.01 22.90
C THR A 329 7.77 -1.00 21.37
N GLY A 330 8.33 0.08 20.80
CA GLY A 330 8.99 0.04 19.50
C GLY A 330 8.15 0.35 18.24
N ARG A 331 8.67 1.32 17.47
CA ARG A 331 8.64 1.42 16.01
C ARG A 331 7.27 1.30 15.34
N SER A 332 6.75 2.48 14.96
CA SER A 332 5.55 2.65 14.14
C SER A 332 4.26 2.32 14.90
N ALA A 333 3.29 3.23 14.85
CA ALA A 333 1.90 2.94 15.22
C ALA A 333 1.29 1.75 14.41
N SER A 334 2.06 1.17 13.47
CA SER A 334 1.76 -0.01 12.68
C SER A 334 2.18 -1.36 13.31
N MET A 335 2.92 -1.41 14.42
CA MET A 335 3.35 -2.68 15.04
C MET A 335 3.31 -2.65 16.58
N VAL A 336 2.28 -2.04 17.16
CA VAL A 336 1.82 -2.53 18.47
C VAL A 336 1.26 -3.90 18.17
N SER A 337 1.96 -4.96 18.60
CA SER A 337 1.39 -6.31 18.63
C SER A 337 0.07 -6.16 19.39
N GLY A 338 -1.05 -6.19 18.65
CA GLY A 338 -2.34 -5.78 19.20
C GLY A 338 -2.63 -6.59 20.45
N ILE A 339 -3.51 -6.12 21.33
CA ILE A 339 -3.93 -6.92 22.51
C ILE A 339 -4.26 -8.39 22.10
N ALA A 340 -4.80 -8.58 20.89
CA ALA A 340 -5.08 -9.87 20.27
C ALA A 340 -3.85 -10.75 19.93
N GLU A 341 -2.67 -10.17 19.70
CA GLU A 341 -1.41 -10.90 19.51
C GLU A 341 -0.70 -11.17 20.85
N ARG A 342 -0.85 -10.27 21.82
CA ARG A 342 -0.29 -10.44 23.18
C ARG A 342 -0.94 -11.58 23.95
N PHE A 343 -2.24 -11.79 23.76
CA PHE A 343 -3.00 -12.85 24.42
C PHE A 343 -3.55 -13.83 23.39
N GLN A 344 -3.08 -15.07 23.44
CA GLN A 344 -3.56 -16.10 22.54
C GLN A 344 -5.04 -16.36 22.75
N LYS A 345 -5.74 -16.60 21.63
CA LYS A 345 -7.12 -17.04 21.64
C LYS A 345 -7.21 -18.42 22.29
N GLU A 346 -8.20 -18.59 23.15
CA GLU A 346 -8.44 -19.87 23.82
C GLU A 346 -9.75 -20.49 23.38
N VAL A 347 -9.71 -21.74 22.91
CA VAL A 347 -10.89 -22.47 22.49
C VAL A 347 -11.32 -23.45 23.58
N ARG A 348 -12.62 -23.53 23.81
CA ARG A 348 -13.27 -24.54 24.65
C ARG A 348 -14.36 -25.23 23.85
N GLN A 349 -14.38 -26.57 23.87
CA GLN A 349 -15.35 -27.38 23.15
C GLN A 349 -16.28 -28.09 24.12
N GLY A 350 -17.49 -28.39 23.68
CA GLY A 350 -18.45 -29.16 24.45
C GLY A 350 -19.66 -29.59 23.64
N GLU A 351 -20.63 -30.21 24.31
CA GLU A 351 -21.93 -30.58 23.74
C GLU A 351 -23.05 -29.99 24.58
N THR A 352 -24.16 -29.63 23.94
CA THR A 352 -25.36 -29.16 24.65
C THR A 352 -26.05 -30.29 25.40
N ASP A 353 -26.54 -30.00 26.59
CA ASP A 353 -27.32 -30.94 27.42
C ASP A 353 -28.74 -31.17 26.86
N ALA A 354 -29.56 -31.97 27.57
CA ALA A 354 -30.94 -32.27 27.19
C ALA A 354 -31.85 -31.03 27.07
N SER A 355 -31.50 -29.92 27.72
CA SER A 355 -32.19 -28.63 27.62
C SER A 355 -31.63 -27.72 26.52
N GLY A 356 -30.66 -28.21 25.74
CA GLY A 356 -29.98 -27.45 24.69
C GLY A 356 -28.96 -26.44 25.24
N ARG A 357 -28.50 -26.60 26.48
CA ARG A 357 -27.59 -25.68 27.15
C ARG A 357 -26.15 -26.22 27.17
N GLY A 358 -25.18 -25.35 26.93
CA GLY A 358 -23.74 -25.65 27.06
C GLY A 358 -23.02 -24.52 27.79
N THR A 359 -21.88 -24.82 28.42
CA THR A 359 -21.07 -23.82 29.14
C THR A 359 -19.59 -23.97 28.83
N ALA A 360 -18.89 -22.85 28.68
CA ALA A 360 -17.44 -22.78 28.58
C ALA A 360 -16.90 -21.69 29.51
N ALA A 361 -15.80 -21.97 30.22
CA ALA A 361 -15.17 -21.03 31.13
C ALA A 361 -13.78 -20.61 30.63
N TYR A 362 -13.44 -19.35 30.88
CA TYR A 362 -12.16 -18.74 30.54
C TYR A 362 -11.69 -17.87 31.70
N THR A 363 -10.45 -18.07 32.13
CA THR A 363 -9.82 -17.28 33.19
C THR A 363 -8.89 -16.28 32.55
N LEU A 364 -9.06 -15.01 32.89
CA LEU A 364 -8.26 -13.94 32.31
C LEU A 364 -6.79 -14.08 32.69
N PRO A 365 -5.85 -13.83 31.76
CA PRO A 365 -4.44 -13.72 32.09
C PRO A 365 -4.20 -12.44 32.91
N ASP A 366 -2.93 -12.21 33.29
CA ASP A 366 -2.57 -10.93 33.92
C ASP A 366 -2.63 -9.78 32.91
N VAL A 367 -3.68 -8.96 33.03
CA VAL A 367 -4.02 -7.88 32.08
C VAL A 367 -3.86 -6.49 32.67
N ARG A 368 -3.16 -6.32 33.80
CA ARG A 368 -3.00 -5.03 34.49
C ARG A 368 -2.41 -3.94 33.59
N ASP A 369 -2.88 -2.71 33.78
CA ASP A 369 -2.36 -1.48 33.15
C ASP A 369 -2.46 -1.46 31.61
N LEU A 370 -3.51 -2.08 31.06
CA LEU A 370 -3.79 -2.15 29.61
C LEU A 370 -5.05 -1.37 29.22
N GLY A 371 -5.56 -0.51 30.11
CA GLY A 371 -6.72 0.35 29.86
C GLY A 371 -8.02 -0.40 30.03
N THR A 372 -8.94 -0.23 29.09
CA THR A 372 -10.18 -1.01 29.05
C THR A 372 -10.07 -2.02 27.91
N LEU A 373 -10.34 -3.30 28.19
CA LEU A 373 -10.40 -4.32 27.16
C LEU A 373 -11.85 -4.79 26.96
N GLU A 374 -12.15 -5.22 25.74
CA GLU A 374 -13.35 -6.00 25.43
C GLU A 374 -12.95 -7.46 25.26
N GLY A 375 -13.52 -8.31 26.11
CA GLY A 375 -13.49 -9.74 25.92
C GLY A 375 -14.63 -10.20 25.03
N VAL A 376 -14.33 -11.13 24.13
CA VAL A 376 -15.29 -11.71 23.20
C VAL A 376 -15.34 -13.22 23.43
N ALA A 377 -16.53 -13.74 23.69
CA ALA A 377 -16.83 -15.17 23.66
C ALA A 377 -17.58 -15.47 22.35
N PHE A 378 -16.84 -15.92 21.33
CA PHE A 378 -17.39 -16.26 20.02
C PHE A 378 -17.78 -17.73 20.01
N ALA A 379 -19.09 -18.01 20.06
CA ALA A 379 -19.65 -19.34 20.08
C ALA A 379 -20.04 -19.81 18.67
N THR A 380 -19.53 -20.98 18.28
CA THR A 380 -19.89 -21.70 17.07
C THR A 380 -20.61 -22.98 17.46
N LEU A 381 -21.87 -23.13 17.06
CA LEU A 381 -22.67 -24.33 17.29
C LEU A 381 -22.92 -25.04 15.95
N PHE A 382 -22.72 -26.35 15.89
CA PHE A 382 -22.95 -27.12 14.67
C PHE A 382 -24.32 -27.78 14.66
N ASP A 383 -25.05 -27.65 13.55
CA ASP A 383 -26.29 -28.40 13.34
C ASP A 383 -26.03 -29.88 12.99
N GLU A 384 -27.10 -30.65 12.74
CA GLU A 384 -27.01 -32.08 12.38
C GLU A 384 -26.21 -32.38 11.11
N THR A 385 -26.06 -31.37 10.24
CA THR A 385 -25.30 -31.48 8.99
C THR A 385 -23.85 -31.02 9.15
N GLY A 386 -23.45 -30.59 10.36
CA GLY A 386 -22.14 -30.02 10.64
C GLY A 386 -22.03 -28.53 10.24
N ARG A 387 -23.14 -27.87 9.92
CA ARG A 387 -23.13 -26.46 9.52
C ARG A 387 -23.08 -25.55 10.75
N PRO A 388 -22.19 -24.53 10.79
CA PRO A 388 -22.04 -23.66 11.94
C PRO A 388 -23.12 -22.58 12.01
N VAL A 389 -23.59 -22.29 13.22
CA VAL A 389 -24.35 -21.09 13.59
C VAL A 389 -23.54 -20.32 14.64
N ASN A 390 -23.13 -19.10 14.29
CA ASN A 390 -22.23 -18.29 15.11
C ASN A 390 -22.99 -17.23 15.91
N ARG A 391 -22.63 -17.05 17.18
CA ARG A 391 -23.09 -15.96 18.03
C ARG A 391 -21.92 -15.45 18.88
N LEU A 392 -21.97 -14.18 19.26
CA LEU A 392 -20.97 -13.59 20.14
C LEU A 392 -21.64 -12.99 21.38
N ALA A 393 -20.96 -13.09 22.50
CA ALA A 393 -21.22 -12.28 23.69
C ALA A 393 -19.94 -11.53 24.04
N THR A 394 -20.10 -10.30 24.51
CA THR A 394 -18.98 -9.49 24.98
C THR A 394 -19.05 -9.31 26.48
N PHE A 395 -17.90 -9.08 27.09
CA PHE A 395 -17.74 -8.68 28.48
C PHE A 395 -16.62 -7.65 28.56
N GLU A 396 -16.71 -6.75 29.53
CA GLU A 396 -15.71 -5.72 29.75
C GLU A 396 -14.64 -6.21 30.72
N VAL A 397 -13.38 -5.85 30.46
CA VAL A 397 -12.27 -6.15 31.36
C VAL A 397 -11.63 -4.86 31.80
N GLN A 398 -11.72 -4.60 33.10
CA GLN A 398 -11.21 -3.41 33.75
C GLN A 398 -9.83 -3.70 34.35
N THR A 399 -8.80 -3.13 33.74
CA THR A 399 -7.41 -3.48 34.04
C THR A 399 -6.77 -2.59 35.09
N GLN A 400 -7.41 -1.47 35.42
CA GLN A 400 -6.89 -0.42 36.29
C GLN A 400 -8.04 0.37 36.94
N ALA A 401 -7.78 0.97 38.10
CA ALA A 401 -8.78 1.73 38.85
C ALA A 401 -8.94 3.19 38.39
N VAL A 402 -7.98 3.70 37.62
CA VAL A 402 -7.92 5.10 37.18
C VAL A 402 -7.58 5.18 35.70
N MET A 403 -8.30 6.05 34.99
CA MET A 403 -8.11 6.41 33.59
C MET A 403 -7.61 7.86 33.57
N PHE A 404 -6.34 8.06 33.25
CA PHE A 404 -5.79 9.40 33.04
C PHE A 404 -6.10 9.87 31.63
N GLY A 405 -6.59 11.10 31.53
CA GLY A 405 -6.94 11.75 30.28
C GLY A 405 -6.12 13.03 30.08
N ILE A 406 -5.75 13.31 28.85
CA ILE A 406 -5.13 14.56 28.43
C ILE A 406 -6.08 15.24 27.45
N GLN A 407 -6.39 16.52 27.68
CA GLN A 407 -7.21 17.29 26.75
C GLN A 407 -6.51 17.37 25.39
N GLN A 408 -7.26 17.13 24.32
CA GLN A 408 -6.78 17.23 22.96
C GLN A 408 -6.26 18.64 22.69
N VAL A 409 -5.04 18.71 22.18
CA VAL A 409 -4.40 19.95 21.73
C VAL A 409 -4.34 19.94 20.20
N SER A 410 -4.16 21.12 19.58
CA SER A 410 -3.98 21.18 18.13
C SER A 410 -2.72 20.41 17.72
N ASP A 411 -2.79 19.65 16.62
CA ASP A 411 -1.64 18.95 16.04
C ASP A 411 -0.48 19.89 15.67
N LEU A 412 -0.79 21.18 15.43
CA LEU A 412 0.18 22.22 15.13
C LEU A 412 0.05 23.36 16.13
N VAL A 413 1.10 23.57 16.90
CA VAL A 413 1.22 24.66 17.88
C VAL A 413 2.39 25.58 17.53
N SER A 414 2.26 26.87 17.83
CA SER A 414 3.33 27.84 17.66
C SER A 414 4.47 27.56 18.64
N THR A 415 5.70 27.71 18.16
CA THR A 415 6.87 27.77 19.07
C THR A 415 6.83 29.05 19.91
N HIS A 416 7.41 28.99 21.10
CA HIS A 416 7.51 30.10 22.06
C HIS A 416 6.17 30.69 22.54
N GLN A 417 5.07 29.99 22.30
CA GLN A 417 3.75 30.34 22.83
C GLN A 417 3.40 29.38 23.97
N GLU A 418 3.11 29.94 25.14
CA GLU A 418 2.66 29.13 26.28
C GLU A 418 1.31 28.50 25.98
N MET A 419 1.17 27.23 26.36
CA MET A 419 -0.06 26.45 26.25
C MET A 419 -0.39 25.78 27.59
N SER A 420 -1.69 25.65 27.86
CA SER A 420 -2.21 24.94 29.01
C SER A 420 -2.63 23.53 28.61
N LEU A 421 -2.04 22.54 29.26
CA LEU A 421 -2.33 21.11 29.12
C LEU A 421 -3.25 20.70 30.27
N LYS A 422 -4.52 20.46 29.97
CA LYS A 422 -5.48 20.00 30.98
C LYS A 422 -5.44 18.48 31.09
N LEU A 423 -5.51 18.01 32.32
CA LEU A 423 -5.44 16.61 32.70
C LEU A 423 -6.71 16.23 33.46
N ALA A 424 -7.13 14.98 33.32
CA ALA A 424 -8.26 14.43 34.04
C ALA A 424 -7.91 13.06 34.63
N ALA A 425 -8.37 12.77 35.85
CA ALA A 425 -8.38 11.42 36.41
C ALA A 425 -9.82 10.95 36.59
N LEU A 426 -10.19 9.85 35.91
CA LEU A 426 -11.53 9.26 35.98
C LEU A 426 -11.45 7.81 36.48
N THR A 427 -12.52 7.32 37.09
CA THR A 427 -12.73 5.88 37.26
C THR A 427 -13.13 5.26 35.92
N PRO A 428 -13.06 3.93 35.75
CA PRO A 428 -13.53 3.29 34.52
C PRO A 428 -15.04 3.41 34.25
N ALA A 429 -15.82 3.87 35.24
CA ALA A 429 -17.20 4.26 35.04
C ALA A 429 -17.37 5.71 34.54
N GLY A 430 -16.27 6.40 34.20
CA GLY A 430 -16.27 7.80 33.74
C GLY A 430 -16.53 8.83 34.84
N LYS A 431 -16.42 8.44 36.13
CA LYS A 431 -16.62 9.37 37.27
C LYS A 431 -15.30 10.03 37.66
N PRO A 432 -15.27 11.36 37.94
CA PRO A 432 -14.11 12.02 38.51
C PRO A 432 -13.51 11.30 39.71
N THR A 433 -12.18 11.21 39.74
CA THR A 433 -11.40 10.71 40.88
C THR A 433 -10.13 11.56 41.03
N GLN A 434 -9.31 11.25 42.03
CA GLN A 434 -8.01 11.86 42.24
C GLN A 434 -6.95 10.76 42.32
N ALA A 435 -5.82 10.93 41.64
CA ALA A 435 -4.70 9.99 41.68
C ALA A 435 -3.36 10.67 41.37
N GLU A 436 -2.27 10.11 41.88
CA GLU A 436 -0.93 10.53 41.52
C GLU A 436 -0.56 10.04 40.12
N ALA A 437 -0.01 10.92 39.30
CA ALA A 437 0.52 10.63 37.97
C ALA A 437 1.91 11.23 37.81
N GLN A 438 2.74 10.59 36.98
CA GLN A 438 3.97 11.18 36.46
C GLN A 438 3.67 11.71 35.07
N VAL A 439 3.79 13.03 34.87
CA VAL A 439 3.53 13.68 33.58
C VAL A 439 4.85 14.01 32.91
N GLN A 440 5.01 13.53 31.68
CA GLN A 440 6.19 13.80 30.86
C GLN A 440 5.83 14.57 29.60
N ILE A 441 6.65 15.56 29.28
CA ILE A 441 6.63 16.23 27.97
C ILE A 441 7.94 15.89 27.28
N VAL A 442 7.84 15.19 26.16
CA VAL A 442 8.98 14.61 25.44
C VAL A 442 9.01 15.21 24.04
N ARG A 443 10.17 15.74 23.65
CA ARG A 443 10.45 16.09 22.26
C ARG A 443 10.99 14.87 21.53
N LEU A 444 10.43 14.58 20.37
CA LEU A 444 10.81 13.45 19.53
C LEU A 444 11.75 13.96 18.44
N LEU A 445 12.98 13.46 18.44
CA LEU A 445 14.02 13.78 17.48
C LEU A 445 14.22 12.60 16.54
N TRP A 446 14.46 12.87 15.26
CA TRP A 446 14.75 11.84 14.27
C TRP A 446 16.20 11.98 13.80
N GLU A 447 17.00 10.95 14.03
CA GLU A 447 18.39 10.87 13.60
C GLU A 447 18.47 9.89 12.42
N THR A 448 18.72 10.41 11.21
CA THR A 448 18.82 9.59 10.00
C THR A 448 20.27 9.33 9.64
N VAL A 449 20.62 8.05 9.51
CA VAL A 449 21.95 7.60 9.11
C VAL A 449 21.86 6.73 7.85
N LEU A 450 22.90 6.74 7.03
CA LEU A 450 23.01 5.86 5.87
C LEU A 450 23.79 4.61 6.29
N GLU A 451 23.12 3.46 6.34
CA GLU A 451 23.70 2.19 6.77
C GLU A 451 23.88 1.22 5.60
N ARG A 452 24.88 0.33 5.70
CA ARG A 452 25.06 -0.78 4.75
C ARG A 452 24.41 -2.05 5.31
N GLN A 453 23.32 -2.49 4.70
CA GLN A 453 22.61 -3.73 5.05
C GLN A 453 22.57 -4.67 3.84
N GLY A 454 23.08 -5.89 3.99
CA GLY A 454 23.09 -6.89 2.89
C GLY A 454 23.78 -6.40 1.60
N GLY A 455 24.79 -5.54 1.71
CA GLY A 455 25.49 -4.95 0.55
C GLY A 455 24.81 -3.74 -0.11
N ARG A 456 23.65 -3.30 0.40
CA ARG A 456 22.93 -2.10 -0.07
C ARG A 456 23.01 -0.97 0.95
N LEU A 457 23.03 0.28 0.48
CA LEU A 457 22.92 1.46 1.34
C LEU A 457 21.44 1.79 1.57
N VAL A 458 21.03 1.89 2.82
CA VAL A 458 19.65 2.15 3.25
C VAL A 458 19.67 3.30 4.27
N TYR A 459 18.73 4.24 4.15
CA TYR A 459 18.52 5.25 5.19
C TYR A 459 17.80 4.60 6.37
N ASN A 460 18.41 4.68 7.55
CA ASN A 460 17.82 4.25 8.81
C ASN A 460 17.57 5.49 9.67
N SER A 461 16.30 5.80 9.91
CA SER A 461 15.88 6.89 10.80
C SER A 461 15.53 6.32 12.17
N GLN A 462 16.24 6.77 13.20
CA GLN A 462 16.00 6.35 14.57
C GLN A 462 15.36 7.49 15.36
N LYS A 463 14.28 7.18 16.07
CA LYS A 463 13.61 8.10 17.00
C LYS A 463 14.42 8.17 18.30
N ARG A 464 14.79 9.38 18.71
CA ARG A 464 15.42 9.69 19.99
C ARG A 464 14.49 10.57 20.82
N GLU A 465 14.21 10.15 22.04
CA GLU A 465 13.40 10.93 22.99
C GLU A 465 14.29 11.93 23.75
N GLN A 466 13.82 13.17 23.86
CA GLN A 466 14.38 14.19 24.73
C GLN A 466 13.29 14.64 25.71
N VAL A 467 13.38 14.17 26.95
CA VAL A 467 12.45 14.57 28.02
C VAL A 467 12.72 16.03 28.38
N LEU A 468 11.72 16.89 28.22
CA LEU A 468 11.80 18.32 28.54
C LEU A 468 11.21 18.65 29.90
N GLN A 469 10.19 17.89 30.32
CA GLN A 469 9.55 18.00 31.62
C GLN A 469 9.20 16.61 32.13
N ASN A 470 9.39 16.39 33.43
CA ASN A 470 9.06 15.14 34.12
C ASN A 470 8.72 15.48 35.58
N GLN A 471 7.45 15.36 35.95
CA GLN A 471 6.97 15.80 37.26
C GLN A 471 5.85 14.91 37.79
N GLY A 472 5.86 14.66 39.10
CA GLY A 472 4.75 14.04 39.81
C GLY A 472 3.67 15.07 40.07
N VAL A 473 2.43 14.75 39.71
CA VAL A 473 1.26 15.62 39.89
C VAL A 473 0.13 14.79 40.47
N VAL A 474 -0.60 15.36 41.43
CA VAL A 474 -1.89 14.80 41.83
C VAL A 474 -2.93 15.30 40.83
N VAL A 475 -3.43 14.41 39.98
CA VAL A 475 -4.39 14.73 38.93
C VAL A 475 -5.80 14.51 39.45
N ASP A 476 -6.63 15.55 39.34
CA ASP A 476 -8.07 15.54 39.54
C ASP A 476 -8.80 15.81 38.21
N ASN A 477 -10.05 16.29 38.24
CA ASN A 477 -10.83 16.57 37.04
C ASN A 477 -10.60 17.95 36.41
N ASN A 478 -9.74 18.79 36.98
CA ASN A 478 -9.47 20.16 36.50
C ASN A 478 -7.97 20.52 36.54
N SER A 479 -7.10 19.54 36.71
CA SER A 479 -5.65 19.75 36.81
C SER A 479 -5.10 20.28 35.49
N ALA A 480 -4.17 21.24 35.56
CA ALA A 480 -3.58 21.85 34.38
C ALA A 480 -2.08 22.08 34.57
N LEU A 481 -1.33 21.94 33.48
CA LEU A 481 0.10 22.20 33.41
C LEU A 481 0.37 23.21 32.31
N THR A 482 1.36 24.06 32.50
CA THR A 482 1.81 25.01 31.46
C THR A 482 3.05 24.46 30.77
N PHE A 483 3.09 24.57 29.44
CA PHE A 483 4.24 24.22 28.64
C PHE A 483 4.47 25.27 27.55
N THR A 484 5.74 25.55 27.21
CA THR A 484 6.09 26.44 26.11
C THR A 484 7.06 25.70 25.17
N PRO A 485 6.62 25.24 23.98
CA PRO A 485 7.50 24.56 23.03
C PRO A 485 8.56 25.52 22.50
N THR A 486 9.81 25.35 22.93
CA THR A 486 10.91 26.25 22.56
C THR A 486 11.49 25.95 21.18
N TYR A 487 11.31 24.72 20.69
CA TYR A 487 11.87 24.28 19.40
C TYR A 487 10.76 23.78 18.47
N SER A 488 10.96 23.89 17.16
CA SER A 488 10.11 23.16 16.22
C SER A 488 10.39 21.65 16.31
N GLY A 489 9.36 20.85 16.03
CA GLY A 489 9.46 19.40 16.00
C GLY A 489 8.20 18.71 16.52
N GLU A 490 8.32 17.40 16.69
CA GLU A 490 7.27 16.54 17.20
C GLU A 490 7.39 16.43 18.73
N TYR A 491 6.26 16.49 19.42
CA TYR A 491 6.17 16.40 20.87
C TYR A 491 5.17 15.33 21.28
N GLU A 492 5.42 14.70 22.41
CA GLU A 492 4.57 13.70 23.03
C GLU A 492 4.35 14.10 24.50
N ILE A 493 3.08 14.07 24.92
CA ILE A 493 2.67 14.26 26.32
C ILE A 493 2.15 12.91 26.80
N ARG A 494 2.69 12.39 27.90
CA ARG A 494 2.33 11.08 28.44
C ARG A 494 2.31 11.04 29.95
#